data_AF-A0A9J6EI49-F1
#
_entry.id   AF-A0A9J6EI49-F1
#
_cell.length_a   1.000
_cell.length_b   1.000
_cell.length_c   1.000
_cell.angle_alpha   90.00
_cell.angle_beta   90.00
_cell.angle_gamma   90.00
#
_symmetry.space_group_name_H-M   'P 1'
#
loop_
_entity.id
_entity.type
_entity.pdbx_description
1 polymer ?
#
loop_
_entity_poly.entity_id
_entity_poly.type
_entity_poly.pdbx_seq_one_letter_code
_entity_poly.pdbx_strand_id
1 'polypeptide(L)'
;MALVAKLSGGKQINRCQKGSYEHRCYGAGLSFQLGPQWHCTTSKAVTCKSPAAILKRYASKKMVQKANKESLRRKLFEENGHQQHKRKESTVNDSMIHYGPNCQQPDMPPEQYAEKERAVLASLQVNEKQQMEIEKATRGQADNPTCPAAVV
;
A
#
# COMPACT_ATOMS: atom_id res chain seq x y z
N MET A 1 -12.91 -5.67 -5.39
CA MET A 1 -11.73 -6.31 -4.75
C MET A 1 -10.84 -6.87 -5.86
N ALA A 2 -9.65 -6.30 -6.08
CA ALA A 2 -8.76 -6.71 -7.17
C ALA A 2 -8.27 -8.17 -7.02
N LEU A 3 -8.25 -8.94 -8.13
CA LEU A 3 -7.78 -10.33 -8.18
C LEU A 3 -6.36 -10.50 -7.61
N VAL A 4 -5.52 -9.48 -7.76
CA VAL A 4 -4.15 -9.42 -7.23
C VAL A 4 -4.13 -9.56 -5.69
N ALA A 5 -5.11 -8.99 -4.99
CA ALA A 5 -5.19 -9.09 -3.53
C ALA A 5 -5.64 -10.49 -3.06
N LYS A 6 -6.50 -11.16 -3.84
CA LYS A 6 -7.01 -12.52 -3.57
C LYS A 6 -5.90 -13.57 -3.56
N LEU A 7 -4.89 -13.37 -4.40
CA LEU A 7 -3.75 -14.25 -4.61
C LEU A 7 -2.42 -13.57 -4.25
N SER A 8 -2.41 -12.64 -3.29
CA SER A 8 -1.18 -11.99 -2.82
C SER A 8 -0.12 -12.96 -2.26
N GLY A 9 -0.45 -14.24 -2.10
CA GLY A 9 0.49 -15.34 -1.82
C GLY A 9 0.58 -16.39 -2.95
N GLY A 10 0.21 -16.06 -4.18
CA GLY A 10 0.14 -16.95 -5.34
C GLY A 10 -1.06 -17.91 -5.33
N LYS A 11 -1.04 -18.91 -6.23
CA LYS A 11 -2.05 -20.00 -6.35
C LYS A 11 -2.20 -20.85 -5.07
N GLN A 12 -1.24 -20.80 -4.15
CA GLN A 12 -1.19 -21.66 -2.96
C GLN A 12 -2.07 -21.19 -1.80
N ILE A 13 -2.36 -19.88 -1.68
CA ILE A 13 -3.06 -19.34 -0.50
C ILE A 13 -4.22 -18.45 -0.95
N ASN A 14 -5.43 -19.01 -0.96
CA ASN A 14 -6.65 -18.24 -1.21
C ASN A 14 -7.02 -17.39 0.02
N ARG A 15 -6.66 -16.10 -0.03
CA ARG A 15 -6.88 -15.14 1.06
C ARG A 15 -8.34 -14.68 1.19
N CYS A 16 -9.21 -15.08 0.26
CA CYS A 16 -10.63 -14.72 0.18
C CYS A 16 -11.58 -15.84 0.65
N GLN A 17 -11.08 -16.95 1.20
CA GLN A 17 -11.95 -17.89 1.90
C GLN A 17 -12.69 -17.15 3.03
N LYS A 18 -13.98 -17.46 3.22
CA LYS A 18 -14.85 -16.81 4.21
C LYS A 18 -14.17 -16.84 5.59
N GLY A 19 -14.07 -15.69 6.25
CA GLY A 19 -13.42 -15.53 7.56
C GLY A 19 -11.88 -15.47 7.55
N SER A 20 -11.20 -15.64 6.41
CA SER A 20 -9.72 -15.60 6.35
C SER A 20 -9.14 -14.23 6.66
N TYR A 21 -9.82 -13.17 6.21
CA TYR A 21 -9.42 -11.78 6.49
C TYR A 21 -9.68 -11.42 7.96
N GLU A 22 -10.90 -11.69 8.45
CA GLU A 22 -11.32 -11.41 9.83
C GLU A 22 -10.39 -12.09 10.85
N HIS A 23 -10.07 -13.38 10.66
CA HIS A 23 -9.12 -14.08 11.54
C HIS A 23 -7.74 -13.43 11.58
N ARG A 24 -7.24 -12.88 10.46
CA ARG A 24 -5.97 -12.16 10.44
C ARG A 24 -6.06 -10.84 11.20
N CYS A 25 -7.14 -10.10 11.01
CA CYS A 25 -7.37 -8.85 11.72
C CYS A 25 -7.47 -9.07 13.23
N TYR A 26 -8.26 -10.04 13.67
CA TYR A 26 -8.38 -10.40 15.09
C TYR A 26 -7.05 -10.91 15.65
N GLY A 27 -6.35 -11.79 14.94
CA GLY A 27 -5.05 -12.29 15.36
C GLY A 27 -4.00 -11.18 15.47
N ALA A 28 -4.02 -10.20 14.57
CA ALA A 28 -3.14 -9.02 14.63
C ALA A 28 -3.48 -8.14 15.85
N GLY A 29 -4.76 -7.89 16.11
CA GLY A 29 -5.22 -7.15 17.28
C GLY A 29 -4.80 -7.81 18.60
N LEU A 30 -5.04 -9.12 18.73
CA LEU A 30 -4.60 -9.90 19.89
C LEU A 30 -3.08 -9.90 20.04
N SER A 31 -2.33 -10.04 18.94
CA SER A 31 -0.88 -9.96 18.98
C SER A 31 -0.35 -8.59 19.41
N PHE A 32 -1.04 -7.52 19.05
CA PHE A 32 -0.67 -6.16 19.45
C PHE A 32 -0.93 -5.95 20.94
N GLN A 33 -2.11 -6.33 21.42
CA GLN A 33 -2.56 -6.09 22.78
C GLN A 33 -1.92 -7.01 23.82
N LEU A 34 -1.85 -8.32 23.52
CA LEU A 34 -1.39 -9.35 24.47
C LEU A 34 0.05 -9.81 24.21
N GLY A 35 0.66 -9.36 23.11
CA GLY A 35 2.02 -9.70 22.74
C GLY A 35 2.21 -11.16 22.32
N PRO A 36 3.46 -11.62 22.10
CA PRO A 36 3.77 -12.90 21.46
C PRO A 36 3.17 -14.17 22.09
N GLN A 37 2.82 -14.11 23.37
CA GLN A 37 2.34 -15.26 24.14
C GLN A 37 0.84 -15.52 23.94
N TRP A 38 0.12 -14.60 23.29
CA TRP A 38 -1.34 -14.66 23.14
C TRP A 38 -1.83 -15.98 22.54
N HIS A 39 -1.09 -16.55 21.58
CA HIS A 39 -1.45 -17.83 20.96
C HIS A 39 -1.42 -18.99 21.96
N CYS A 40 -0.43 -19.00 22.86
CA CYS A 40 -0.29 -20.04 23.87
C CYS A 40 -1.38 -19.91 24.94
N THR A 41 -1.70 -18.69 25.37
CA THR A 41 -2.73 -18.46 26.39
C THR A 41 -4.12 -18.80 25.86
N THR A 42 -4.46 -18.32 24.67
CA THR A 42 -5.73 -18.64 24.00
C THR A 42 -5.87 -20.13 23.69
N SER A 43 -4.83 -20.78 23.16
CA SER A 43 -4.86 -22.22 22.90
C SER A 43 -5.11 -23.01 24.19
N LYS A 44 -4.44 -22.65 25.29
CA LYS A 44 -4.64 -23.31 26.59
C LYS A 44 -6.05 -23.07 27.14
N ALA A 45 -6.58 -21.86 26.99
CA ALA A 45 -7.93 -21.51 27.47
C ALA A 45 -9.03 -22.23 26.69
N VAL A 46 -8.91 -22.31 25.36
CA VAL A 46 -9.93 -22.92 24.49
C VAL A 46 -9.89 -24.43 24.53
N THR A 47 -8.69 -25.02 24.50
CA THR A 47 -8.53 -26.49 24.38
C THR A 47 -8.40 -27.18 25.73
N CYS A 48 -8.26 -26.41 26.83
CA CYS A 48 -7.90 -26.89 28.17
C CYS A 48 -6.63 -27.76 28.20
N LYS A 49 -5.83 -27.73 27.12
CA LYS A 49 -4.63 -28.55 26.95
C LYS A 49 -3.40 -27.67 26.84
N SER A 50 -2.25 -28.26 27.14
CA SER A 50 -0.98 -27.57 26.95
C SER A 50 -0.75 -27.29 25.46
N PRO A 51 -0.37 -26.05 25.08
CA PRO A 51 -0.08 -25.74 23.69
C PRO A 51 1.07 -26.60 23.13
N ALA A 52 1.01 -26.89 21.83
CA ALA A 52 2.03 -27.67 21.14
C ALA A 52 3.44 -27.04 21.32
N ALA A 53 4.47 -27.89 21.37
CA ALA A 53 5.85 -27.46 21.56
C ALA A 53 6.32 -26.46 20.50
N ILE A 54 5.87 -26.64 19.24
CA ILE A 54 6.16 -25.74 18.13
C ILE A 54 5.61 -24.33 18.41
N LEU A 55 4.39 -24.24 18.94
CA LEU A 55 3.76 -22.96 19.24
C LEU A 55 4.48 -22.24 20.38
N LYS A 56 4.88 -22.98 21.42
CA LYS A 56 5.69 -22.46 22.52
C LYS A 56 7.02 -21.92 22.01
N ARG A 57 7.73 -22.69 21.17
CA ARG A 57 9.01 -22.28 20.56
C ARG A 57 8.85 -21.02 19.71
N TYR A 58 7.77 -20.90 18.95
CA TYR A 58 7.45 -19.70 18.17
C TYR A 58 7.24 -18.48 19.08
N ALA A 59 6.45 -18.63 20.14
CA ALA A 59 6.19 -17.55 21.09
C ALA A 59 7.48 -17.08 21.78
N SER A 60 8.30 -18.00 22.26
CA SER A 60 9.61 -17.69 22.86
C SER A 60 10.54 -16.95 21.88
N LYS A 61 10.63 -17.42 20.63
CA LYS A 61 11.42 -16.73 19.58
C LYS A 61 10.94 -15.30 19.37
N LYS A 62 9.63 -15.08 19.32
CA LYS A 62 9.04 -13.74 19.15
C LYS A 62 9.26 -12.85 20.36
N MET A 63 9.24 -13.38 21.58
CA MET A 63 9.58 -12.62 22.79
C MET A 63 11.03 -12.13 22.76
N VAL A 64 11.98 -13.00 22.44
CA VAL A 64 13.41 -12.62 22.31
C VAL A 64 13.59 -11.56 21.22
N GLN A 65 12.93 -11.71 20.07
CA GLN A 65 12.98 -10.70 19.00
C GLN A 65 12.44 -9.33 19.45
N LYS A 66 11.34 -9.32 20.21
CA LYS A 66 10.76 -8.08 20.76
C LYS A 66 11.74 -7.43 21.75
N ALA A 67 12.29 -8.19 22.68
CA ALA A 67 13.26 -7.71 23.65
C ALA A 67 14.53 -7.16 22.98
N ASN A 68 15.06 -7.87 21.99
CA ASN A 68 16.23 -7.40 21.23
C ASN A 68 15.93 -6.11 20.47
N LYS A 69 14.75 -5.99 19.85
CA LYS A 69 14.34 -4.76 19.16
C LYS A 69 14.20 -3.58 20.12
N GLU A 70 13.66 -3.81 21.31
CA GLU A 70 13.55 -2.78 22.35
C GLU A 70 14.92 -2.38 22.91
N SER A 71 15.81 -3.35 23.14
CA SER A 71 17.19 -3.09 23.55
C SER A 71 17.95 -2.27 22.50
N LEU A 72 17.86 -2.66 21.22
CA LEU A 72 18.46 -1.90 20.12
C LEU A 72 17.93 -0.47 20.03
N ARG A 73 16.61 -0.28 20.21
CA ARG A 73 16.02 1.06 20.24
C ARG A 73 16.54 1.91 21.40
N ARG A 74 16.73 1.32 22.58
CA ARG A 74 17.32 2.01 23.74
C ARG A 74 18.79 2.35 23.50
N LYS A 75 19.58 1.40 23.02
CA LYS A 75 20.99 1.63 22.66
C LYS A 75 21.14 2.73 21.62
N LEU A 76 20.32 2.74 20.57
CA LEU A 76 20.31 3.84 19.60
C LEU A 76 19.95 5.19 20.22
N PHE A 77 19.14 5.22 21.28
CA PHE A 77 18.82 6.47 21.97
C PHE A 77 19.93 6.91 22.94
N GLU A 78 20.60 5.96 23.58
CA GLU A 78 21.73 6.19 24.50
C GLU A 78 23.03 6.54 23.75
N GLU A 79 23.37 5.80 22.68
CA GLU A 79 24.53 6.05 21.81
C GLU A 79 24.39 7.36 21.02
N ASN A 80 23.15 7.73 20.63
CA ASN A 80 22.87 9.05 20.03
C ASN A 80 22.45 10.10 21.07
N GLY A 81 22.67 9.83 22.35
CA GLY A 81 22.39 10.76 23.45
C GLY A 81 22.98 12.14 23.14
N HIS A 82 22.11 13.13 23.01
CA HIS A 82 22.45 14.53 22.74
C HIS A 82 23.16 14.84 21.42
N GLN A 83 23.18 13.94 20.43
CA GLN A 83 23.29 14.43 19.07
C GLN A 83 21.98 15.15 18.79
N GLN A 84 21.97 16.47 19.03
CA GLN A 84 20.98 17.32 18.42
C GLN A 84 21.00 16.91 16.97
N HIS A 85 19.90 16.31 16.51
CA HIS A 85 19.68 16.15 15.10
C HIS A 85 19.83 17.58 14.58
N LYS A 86 21.02 17.92 14.06
CA LYS A 86 21.15 18.98 13.08
C LYS A 86 20.11 18.53 12.09
N ARG A 87 18.95 19.19 12.10
CA ARG A 87 17.99 19.04 11.02
C ARG A 87 18.89 19.24 9.83
N LYS A 88 19.14 18.18 9.07
CA LYS A 88 19.63 18.39 7.71
C LYS A 88 18.59 19.35 7.20
N GLU A 89 18.98 20.61 7.00
CA GLU A 89 18.20 21.53 6.19
C GLU A 89 17.80 20.65 5.04
N SER A 90 16.49 20.43 4.90
CA SER A 90 15.97 19.54 3.88
C SER A 90 16.59 20.07 2.61
N THR A 91 17.61 19.38 2.11
CA THR A 91 18.08 19.58 0.74
C THR A 91 16.81 19.41 -0.02
N VAL A 92 16.29 20.52 -0.56
CA VAL A 92 15.00 20.60 -1.23
C VAL A 92 14.92 19.31 -2.03
N ASN A 93 14.03 18.40 -1.64
CA ASN A 93 13.92 17.13 -2.36
C ASN A 93 13.81 17.55 -3.81
N ASP A 94 14.64 17.01 -4.69
CA ASP A 94 14.68 17.37 -6.12
C ASP A 94 13.25 17.40 -6.71
N SER A 95 12.44 16.51 -6.18
CA SER A 95 11.02 16.38 -6.40
C SER A 95 10.19 17.66 -6.09
N MET A 96 10.49 18.40 -5.01
CA MET A 96 9.87 19.68 -4.63
C MET A 96 10.21 20.84 -5.57
N ILE A 97 11.23 20.69 -6.43
CA ILE A 97 11.57 21.66 -7.48
C ILE A 97 10.59 21.55 -8.64
N HIS A 98 10.03 20.35 -8.87
CA HIS A 98 9.11 20.07 -9.97
C HIS A 98 7.64 20.24 -9.60
N TYR A 99 7.31 20.43 -8.31
CA TYR A 99 5.94 20.61 -7.86
C TYR A 99 5.83 21.48 -6.60
N GLY A 100 4.91 22.45 -6.63
CA GLY A 100 4.60 23.33 -5.50
C GLY A 100 4.81 24.83 -5.79
N PRO A 101 4.70 25.69 -4.77
CA PRO A 101 4.74 27.16 -4.92
C PRO A 101 6.05 27.72 -5.49
N ASN A 102 7.15 26.97 -5.34
CA ASN A 102 8.49 27.34 -5.79
C ASN A 102 8.92 26.58 -7.07
N CYS A 103 7.98 25.94 -7.76
CA CYS A 103 8.28 25.23 -9.00
C CYS A 103 8.81 26.23 -10.04
N GLN A 104 9.92 25.88 -10.69
CA GLN A 104 10.40 26.65 -11.85
C GLN A 104 9.38 26.50 -13.00
N GLN A 105 9.29 27.51 -13.86
CA GLN A 105 8.35 27.58 -14.98
C GLN A 105 8.40 26.29 -15.84
N PRO A 106 7.33 25.97 -16.60
CA PRO A 106 7.30 24.79 -17.47
C PRO A 106 8.56 24.69 -18.34
N ASP A 107 9.03 23.47 -18.60
CA ASP A 107 10.22 23.18 -19.45
C ASP A 107 10.07 23.61 -20.93
N MET A 108 9.00 24.34 -21.27
CA MET A 108 8.67 24.75 -22.62
C MET A 108 8.32 26.24 -22.69
N PRO A 109 8.69 26.92 -23.80
CA PRO A 109 8.38 28.33 -23.96
C PRO A 109 6.86 28.56 -24.01
N PRO A 110 6.39 29.74 -23.57
CA PRO A 110 4.96 30.03 -23.42
C PRO A 110 4.18 29.93 -24.74
N GLU A 111 4.81 30.23 -25.87
CA GLU A 111 4.19 30.13 -27.20
C GLU A 111 3.87 28.67 -27.56
N GLN A 112 4.83 27.77 -27.39
CA GLN A 112 4.62 26.34 -27.63
C GLN A 112 3.60 25.75 -26.65
N TYR A 113 3.55 26.27 -25.42
CA TYR A 113 2.56 25.83 -24.44
C TYR A 113 1.14 26.17 -24.91
N ALA A 114 0.92 27.42 -25.33
CA ALA A 114 -0.38 27.88 -25.82
C ALA A 114 -0.85 27.09 -27.06
N GLU A 115 0.06 26.74 -27.96
CA GLU A 115 -0.26 25.89 -29.13
C GLU A 115 -0.69 24.48 -28.71
N LYS A 116 0.06 23.84 -27.80
CA LYS A 116 -0.28 22.50 -27.30
C LYS A 116 -1.58 22.52 -26.50
N GLU A 117 -1.79 23.53 -25.68
CA GLU A 117 -3.02 23.72 -24.92
C GLU A 117 -4.23 23.77 -25.87
N ARG A 118 -4.15 24.59 -26.93
CA ARG A 118 -5.21 24.66 -27.95
C ARG A 118 -5.42 23.32 -28.66
N ALA A 119 -4.35 22.62 -29.02
CA ALA A 119 -4.45 21.32 -29.68
C ALA A 119 -5.12 20.26 -28.79
N VAL A 120 -4.80 20.24 -27.49
CA VAL A 120 -5.43 19.33 -26.52
C VAL A 120 -6.89 19.71 -26.28
N LEU A 121 -7.19 20.99 -26.10
CA LEU A 121 -8.59 21.43 -25.94
C LEU A 121 -9.44 21.09 -27.17
N ALA A 122 -8.87 21.23 -28.37
CA ALA A 122 -9.54 20.84 -29.61
C ALA A 122 -9.75 19.32 -29.72
N SER A 123 -8.81 18.50 -29.24
CA SER A 123 -8.98 17.04 -29.26
C SER A 123 -9.97 16.52 -28.21
N LEU A 124 -10.18 17.27 -27.13
CA LEU A 124 -11.18 16.98 -26.10
C LEU A 124 -12.59 17.44 -26.50
N GLN A 125 -12.71 18.34 -27.46
CA GLN A 125 -14.01 18.76 -27.99
C GLN A 125 -14.57 17.65 -28.89
N VAL A 126 -15.72 17.12 -28.49
CA VAL A 126 -16.42 16.04 -29.17
C VAL A 126 -17.75 16.58 -29.67
N ASN A 127 -18.05 16.35 -30.95
CA ASN A 127 -19.36 16.70 -31.52
C ASN A 127 -20.45 15.73 -31.04
N GLU A 128 -21.72 16.15 -31.05
CA GLU A 128 -22.86 15.30 -30.61
C GLU A 128 -22.90 13.93 -31.31
N LYS A 129 -22.53 13.87 -32.60
CA LYS A 129 -22.45 12.62 -33.36
C LYS A 129 -21.35 11.69 -32.83
N GLN A 130 -20.16 12.24 -32.57
CA GLN A 130 -19.04 11.49 -32.00
C GLN A 130 -19.35 11.05 -30.57
N GLN A 131 -20.09 11.86 -29.81
CA GLN A 131 -20.53 11.49 -28.46
C GLN A 131 -21.44 10.27 -28.48
N MET A 132 -22.42 10.21 -29.40
CA MET A 132 -23.27 9.03 -29.57
C MET A 132 -22.49 7.79 -30.01
N GLU A 133 -21.50 7.96 -30.89
CA GLU A 133 -20.61 6.87 -31.32
C GLU A 133 -19.76 6.35 -30.16
N ILE A 134 -19.16 7.24 -29.37
CA ILE A 134 -18.38 6.89 -28.17
C ILE A 134 -19.27 6.18 -27.16
N GLU A 135 -20.49 6.67 -26.91
CA GLU A 135 -21.44 6.01 -26.01
C GLU A 135 -21.74 4.59 -26.49
N LYS A 136 -22.08 4.41 -27.78
CA LYS A 136 -22.36 3.09 -28.35
C LYS A 136 -21.15 2.14 -28.27
N ALA A 137 -19.95 2.65 -28.51
CA ALA A 137 -18.71 1.87 -28.46
C ALA A 137 -18.27 1.52 -27.03
N THR A 138 -18.65 2.32 -26.03
CA THR A 138 -18.26 2.11 -24.63
C THR A 138 -19.39 1.55 -23.76
N ARG A 139 -20.62 1.48 -24.26
CA ARG A 139 -21.74 0.88 -23.51
C ARG A 139 -21.48 -0.61 -23.32
N GLY A 140 -21.48 -1.04 -22.06
CA GLY A 140 -21.22 -2.44 -21.70
C GLY A 140 -19.78 -2.88 -22.02
N GLN A 141 -18.75 -2.07 -21.71
CA GLN A 141 -17.34 -2.35 -22.03
C GLN A 141 -16.85 -3.78 -21.74
N ALA A 142 -17.44 -4.47 -20.75
CA ALA A 142 -17.10 -5.87 -20.45
C ALA A 142 -17.56 -6.87 -21.53
N ASP A 143 -18.67 -6.57 -22.20
CA ASP A 143 -19.37 -7.46 -23.14
C ASP A 143 -19.44 -6.89 -24.56
N ASN A 144 -18.86 -5.71 -24.80
CA ASN A 144 -18.96 -5.01 -26.09
C ASN A 144 -17.89 -5.53 -27.07
N PRO A 145 -18.28 -6.22 -28.16
CA PRO A 145 -17.34 -6.82 -29.11
C PRO A 145 -16.61 -5.78 -29.98
N THR A 146 -17.05 -4.51 -29.95
CA THR A 146 -16.46 -3.41 -30.74
C THR A 146 -15.48 -2.55 -29.97
N CYS A 147 -15.27 -2.82 -28.68
CA CYS A 147 -14.27 -2.11 -27.89
C CYS A 147 -12.87 -2.52 -28.36
N PRO A 148 -12.02 -1.59 -28.84
CA PRO A 148 -10.63 -1.93 -29.17
C PRO A 148 -9.96 -2.42 -27.88
N ALA A 149 -9.40 -3.63 -27.93
CA ALA A 149 -8.56 -4.13 -26.83
C ALA A 149 -7.46 -3.10 -26.58
N ALA A 150 -7.34 -2.64 -25.34
CA ALA A 150 -6.33 -1.66 -24.96
C ALA A 150 -4.97 -2.14 -25.44
N VAL A 151 -4.37 -1.42 -26.40
CA VAL A 151 -2.98 -1.61 -26.79
C VAL A 151 -2.15 -1.11 -25.60
N VAL A 152 -1.60 -2.06 -24.85
CA VAL A 152 -0.63 -1.85 -23.76
C VAL A 152 0.74 -1.57 -24.35
#